data_AF-A0A1I1UQI0-F1
#
_entry.id   AF-A0A1I1UQI0-F1
#
_cell.length_a   1.000
_cell.length_b   1.000
_cell.length_c   1.000
_cell.angle_alpha   90.00
_cell.angle_beta   90.00
_cell.angle_gamma   90.00
#
_symmetry.space_group_name_H-M   'P 1'
#
loop_
_entity.id
_entity.type
_entity.pdbx_description
1 polymer ?
#
loop_
_entity_poly.entity_id
_entity_poly.type
_entity_poly.pdbx_seq_one_letter_code
_entity_poly.pdbx_strand_id
1 'polypeptide(L)' 'MIRVTDHALVRFLQRSGAADVEQLRWTIAAGLERGRRAAERIGLVDYVIVADGLKFVVEAGVVVTVLDPGMRAKQRMRRR' A
#
# COMPACT_ATOMS: atom_id res chain seq x y z
N MET A 1 18.77 24.81 -2.82
CA MET A 1 17.43 24.37 -3.28
C MET A 1 16.79 23.54 -2.17
N ILE A 2 15.51 23.77 -1.86
CA ILE A 2 14.79 23.01 -0.81
C ILE A 2 14.28 21.69 -1.41
N ARG A 3 14.45 20.57 -0.70
CA ARG A 3 13.95 19.25 -1.11
C ARG A 3 12.58 18.97 -0.52
N VAL A 4 11.68 18.36 -1.30
CA VAL A 4 10.35 17.94 -0.87
C VAL A 4 10.34 16.42 -0.75
N THR A 5 9.75 15.89 0.31
CA THR A 5 9.60 14.44 0.53
C THR A 5 8.31 13.93 -0.12
N ASP A 6 8.24 12.63 -0.44
CA ASP A 6 7.04 12.00 -1.02
C ASP A 6 5.81 12.22 -0.14
N HIS A 7 5.99 12.14 1.19
CA HIS A 7 4.92 12.42 2.15
C HIS A 7 4.39 13.85 2.02
N ALA A 8 5.29 14.85 1.95
CA ALA A 8 4.91 16.24 1.81
C ALA A 8 4.20 16.50 0.46
N LEU A 9 4.65 15.85 -0.62
CA LEU A 9 4.02 15.93 -1.93
C LEU A 9 2.58 15.37 -1.90
N VAL A 10 2.38 14.17 -1.34
CA VAL A 10 1.03 13.57 -1.24
C VAL A 10 0.10 14.44 -0.39
N ARG A 11 0.59 14.99 0.73
CA ARG A 11 -0.17 15.93 1.56
C ARG A 11 -0.53 17.21 0.82
N PHE A 12 0.37 17.72 -0.01
CA PHE A 12 0.07 18.87 -0.85
C PHE A 12 -1.04 18.55 -1.85
N LEU A 13 -0.93 17.46 -2.62
CA LEU A 13 -1.94 17.03 -3.60
C LEU A 13 -3.34 16.86 -2.97
N GLN A 14 -3.40 16.25 -1.78
CA GLN A 14 -4.64 16.08 -1.03
C GLN A 14 -5.27 17.41 -0.64
N ARG A 15 -4.46 18.38 -0.18
CA ARG A 15 -4.95 19.66 0.36
C ARG A 15 -5.23 20.70 -0.71
N SER A 16 -4.51 20.67 -1.81
CA SER A 16 -4.73 21.58 -2.94
C SER A 16 -5.93 21.17 -3.80
N GLY A 17 -6.44 19.94 -3.62
CA GLY A 17 -7.47 19.37 -4.49
C GLY A 17 -6.94 18.99 -5.88
N ALA A 18 -5.62 19.04 -6.09
CA ALA A 18 -4.99 18.69 -7.37
C ALA A 18 -5.10 17.19 -7.70
N ALA A 19 -5.40 16.34 -6.70
CA ALA A 19 -5.71 14.94 -6.90
C ALA A 19 -6.84 14.49 -5.97
N ASP A 20 -7.76 13.68 -6.51
CA ASP A 20 -8.76 12.97 -5.70
C ASP A 20 -8.10 11.72 -5.06
N VAL A 21 -7.41 11.98 -3.95
CA VAL A 21 -6.66 10.93 -3.22
C VAL A 21 -7.60 9.85 -2.68
N GLU A 22 -8.85 10.18 -2.36
CA GLU A 22 -9.80 9.19 -1.84
C GLU A 22 -10.34 8.30 -2.95
N GLN A 23 -10.66 8.85 -4.14
CA GLN A 23 -10.99 8.03 -5.30
C GLN A 23 -9.84 7.06 -5.65
N LEU A 24 -8.60 7.54 -5.65
CA LEU A 24 -7.43 6.67 -5.87
C LEU A 24 -7.32 5.56 -4.82
N ARG A 25 -7.60 5.86 -3.55
CA ARG A 25 -7.61 4.87 -2.47
C ARG A 25 -8.65 3.77 -2.74
N TRP A 26 -9.85 4.13 -3.17
CA TRP A 26 -10.91 3.18 -3.55
C TRP A 26 -10.52 2.32 -4.75
N THR A 27 -9.95 2.93 -5.80
CA THR A 27 -9.49 2.20 -6.99
C THR A 27 -8.43 1.15 -6.62
N ILE A 28 -7.45 1.51 -5.80
CA ILE A 28 -6.41 0.58 -5.34
C ILE A 28 -7.03 -0.55 -4.50
N ALA A 29 -7.90 -0.22 -3.53
CA ALA A 29 -8.54 -1.23 -2.69
C ALA A 29 -9.37 -2.23 -3.51
N ALA A 30 -10.14 -1.74 -4.49
CA ALA A 30 -10.91 -2.59 -5.39
C ALA A 30 -10.01 -3.52 -6.23
N GLY A 31 -8.87 -3.01 -6.72
CA GLY A 31 -7.90 -3.81 -7.47
C GLY A 31 -7.30 -4.95 -6.65
N LEU A 32 -7.14 -4.76 -5.34
CA LEU A 32 -6.54 -5.75 -4.42
C LEU A 32 -7.53 -6.76 -3.84
N GLU A 33 -8.84 -6.55 -4.01
CA GLU A 33 -9.88 -7.37 -3.35
C GLU A 33 -9.78 -8.87 -3.66
N ARG A 34 -9.41 -9.24 -4.89
CA ARG A 34 -9.21 -10.66 -5.25
C ARG A 34 -8.07 -11.30 -4.44
N GLY A 35 -6.97 -10.57 -4.27
CA GLY A 35 -5.83 -11.00 -3.46
C GLY A 35 -6.20 -11.10 -1.97
N ARG A 36 -6.94 -10.11 -1.46
CA ARG A 36 -7.45 -10.11 -0.07
C ARG A 36 -8.31 -11.34 0.22
N ARG A 37 -9.28 -11.67 -0.65
CA ARG A 37 -10.13 -12.87 -0.51
C ARG A 37 -9.35 -14.17 -0.61
N ALA A 38 -8.27 -14.22 -1.39
CA ALA A 38 -7.42 -15.39 -1.46
C ALA A 38 -6.66 -15.59 -0.14
N ALA A 39 -6.10 -14.53 0.44
CA ALA A 39 -5.41 -14.57 1.73
C ALA A 39 -6.35 -14.94 2.88
N GLU A 40 -7.58 -14.41 2.89
CA GLU A 40 -8.61 -14.73 3.88
C GLU A 40 -8.96 -16.23 3.89
N ARG A 41 -9.11 -16.84 2.71
CA ARG A 41 -9.41 -18.28 2.58
C ARG A 41 -8.33 -19.20 3.13
N ILE A 42 -7.08 -18.74 3.21
CA ILE A 42 -5.95 -19.49 3.76
C ILE A 42 -5.54 -19.02 5.15
N GLY A 43 -6.31 -18.12 5.77
CA GLY A 43 -6.10 -17.65 7.13
C GLY A 43 -4.88 -16.74 7.32
N LEU A 44 -4.40 -16.07 6.27
CA LEU A 44 -3.29 -15.12 6.40
C LEU A 44 -3.80 -13.72 6.75
N VAL A 45 -3.15 -13.11 7.75
CA VAL A 45 -3.45 -11.74 8.20
C VAL A 45 -2.48 -10.73 7.58
N ASP A 46 -1.21 -11.12 7.49
CA ASP A 46 -0.11 -10.30 6.97
C ASP A 46 0.44 -10.97 5.71
N TYR A 47 0.43 -10.29 4.58
CA TYR A 47 0.78 -10.87 3.28
C TYR A 47 1.18 -9.79 2.26
N VAL A 48 1.73 -10.22 1.11
CA VAL A 48 2.10 -9.34 0.01
C VAL A 48 1.29 -9.70 -1.24
N ILE A 49 0.61 -8.73 -1.83
CA ILE A 49 -0.03 -8.87 -3.14
C ILE A 49 0.92 -8.30 -4.19
N VAL A 50 1.18 -9.07 -5.25
CA VAL A 50 1.96 -8.60 -6.41
C VAL A 50 0.98 -8.33 -7.56
N ALA A 51 0.91 -7.09 -7.99
CA ALA A 51 0.03 -6.65 -9.08
C ALA A 51 0.67 -5.47 -9.82
N ASP A 52 0.53 -5.41 -11.14
CA ASP A 52 1.00 -4.30 -11.99
C ASP A 52 2.49 -3.95 -11.81
N GLY A 53 3.32 -4.96 -11.53
CA GLY A 53 4.75 -4.76 -11.26
C GLY A 53 5.03 -4.06 -9.93
N LEU A 54 4.08 -4.02 -8.99
CA LEU A 54 4.25 -3.48 -7.65
C LEU A 54 3.96 -4.56 -6.60
N LYS A 55 4.55 -4.38 -5.40
CA LYS A 55 4.29 -5.22 -4.23
C LYS A 55 3.55 -4.41 -3.18
N PHE A 56 2.30 -4.79 -2.92
CA PHE A 56 1.45 -4.20 -1.90
C PHE A 56 1.59 -5.01 -0.61
N VAL A 57 2.21 -4.41 0.42
CA VAL A 57 2.37 -5.05 1.72
C VAL A 57 1.11 -4.78 2.54
N VAL A 58 0.42 -5.85 2.93
CA VAL A 58 -0.79 -5.81 3.73
C VAL A 58 -0.50 -6.32 5.13
N GLU A 59 -0.85 -5.52 6.13
CA GLU A 59 -0.81 -5.89 7.55
C GLU A 59 -2.18 -5.68 8.17
N ALA A 60 -2.74 -6.70 8.81
CA ALA A 60 -4.07 -6.65 9.42
C ALA A 60 -5.17 -6.05 8.51
N GLY A 61 -5.15 -6.40 7.22
CA GLY A 61 -6.10 -5.91 6.22
C GLY A 61 -5.84 -4.49 5.68
N VAL A 62 -4.73 -3.85 6.07
CA VAL A 62 -4.36 -2.50 5.62
C VAL A 62 -3.12 -2.54 4.74
N VAL A 63 -3.16 -1.88 3.59
CA VAL A 63 -1.94 -1.65 2.78
C VAL A 63 -1.07 -0.61 3.49
N VAL A 64 0.05 -1.05 4.06
CA VAL A 64 0.95 -0.18 4.83
C VAL A 64 2.05 0.44 3.98
N THR A 65 2.43 -0.22 2.88
CA THR A 65 3.42 0.29 1.95
C THR A 65 3.31 -0.41 0.59
N VAL A 66 3.85 0.25 -0.43
CA VAL A 66 4.00 -0.28 -1.79
C VAL A 66 5.48 -0.27 -2.13
N LEU A 67 5.99 -1.38 -2.63
CA LEU A 67 7.40 -1.59 -2.92
C LEU A 67 7.61 -1.92 -4.39
N ASP A 68 8.76 -1.51 -4.91
CA ASP A 68 9.22 -1.93 -6.23
C ASP A 68 9.48 -3.44 -6.28
N PRO A 69 9.48 -4.06 -7.48
CA PRO A 69 9.77 -5.49 -7.66
C PRO A 69 11.06 -5.96 -7.01
N GLY A 70 12.10 -5.14 -7.03
CA GLY A 70 13.43 -5.46 -6.46
C GLY A 70 13.49 -5.32 -4.94
N MET A 71 12.53 -4.65 -4.32
CA MET A 71 12.54 -4.39 -2.88
C MET A 71 11.95 -5.58 -2.10
N ARG A 72 12.47 -5.79 -0.89
CA ARG A 72 11.96 -6.78 0.07
C ARG A 72 11.23 -6.06 1.19
N ALA A 73 10.06 -6.58 1.56
CA ALA A 73 9.39 -6.13 2.77
C ALA A 73 10.30 -6.46 3.96
N LYS A 74 10.65 -5.46 4.78
CA LYS A 74 11.34 -5.72 6.03
C LYS A 74 10.37 -6.43 6.96
N GLN A 75 10.60 -7.69 7.30
CA GLN A 75 9.89 -8.34 8.39
C GLN A 75 10.15 -7.53 9.65
N ARG A 76 9.15 -6.77 10.13
CA ARG A 76 9.20 -6.22 11.48
C ARG A 76 9.18 -7.41 12.43
N MET A 77 10.32 -7.69 13.04
CA MET A 77 10.41 -8.61 14.16
C MET A 77 9.50 -8.07 15.27
N ARG A 78 8.27 -8.60 15.36
CA ARG A 78 7.34 -8.30 16.45
C ARG A 78 7.99 -8.82 17.73
N ARG A 79 8.62 -7.93 18.49
CA ARG A 79 9.03 -8.22 19.87
C ARG A 79 7.74 -8.50 20.65
N ARG A 80 7.58 -9.76 21.09
CA ARG A 80 6.52 -10.20 22.00
C ARG A 80 6.70 -9.54 23.37
#